data_AF-A0A9R0G5F4-F1
#
_entry.id   AF-A0A9R0G5F4-F1
#
_cell.length_a   1.000
_cell.length_b   1.000
_cell.length_c   1.000
_cell.angle_alpha   90.00
_cell.angle_beta   90.00
_cell.angle_gamma   90.00
#
_symmetry.space_group_name_H-M   'P 1'
#
loop_
_entity.id
_entity.type
_entity.pdbx_description
1 polymer ?
#
loop_
_entity_poly.entity_id
_entity_poly.type
_entity_poly.pdbx_seq_one_letter_code
_entity_poly.pdbx_strand_id
1 'polypeptide(L)'
;MELVELRTTSLAEAMFDKLGLPKTVYYVRLLEQGGYRSQIEFHRTKERYDASAPRTKLFSHICVSGEAAMDHAANLAIGYMESYGRKVLVDYNYHRLQQEKQAYAKLSDRLSETTEEINQRNQTIKQVTREASNYLEEVHVASNKIHTLADAALDPAAGLSLSTLKQAILQIQNAIVALQSTTAAARISLEEKGIYSEDNVPEPVYDGLSDEETNEDYHQDMDDDCAHYV
;
A
#
# COMPACT_ATOMS: atom_id res chain seq x y z
N MET A 1 3.63 9.79 -0.01
CA MET A 1 4.35 10.76 -0.86
C MET A 1 3.31 11.73 -1.40
N GLU A 2 3.42 13.01 -1.09
CA GLU A 2 2.59 14.05 -1.72
C GLU A 2 3.06 14.26 -3.15
N LEU A 3 2.16 14.11 -4.12
CA LEU A 3 2.40 14.43 -5.51
C LEU A 3 2.40 15.96 -5.63
N VAL A 4 3.58 16.57 -5.82
CA VAL A 4 3.69 18.02 -6.03
C VAL A 4 3.21 18.35 -7.44
N GLU A 5 2.01 18.91 -7.55
CA GLU A 5 1.49 19.40 -8.82
C GLU A 5 2.37 20.54 -9.35
N LEU A 6 2.92 20.38 -10.56
CA LEU A 6 3.80 21.37 -11.16
C LEU A 6 2.97 22.57 -11.64
N ARG A 7 3.05 23.67 -10.89
CA ARG A 7 2.31 24.92 -11.13
C ARG A 7 2.67 25.49 -12.50
N THR A 8 1.67 25.96 -13.23
CA THR A 8 1.87 26.52 -14.59
C THR A 8 2.57 27.87 -14.53
N THR A 9 2.43 28.60 -13.41
CA THR A 9 3.23 29.79 -13.12
C THR A 9 4.73 29.50 -13.12
N SER A 10 5.17 28.42 -12.47
CA SER A 10 6.58 28.02 -12.41
C SER A 10 7.13 27.68 -13.79
N LEU A 11 6.33 27.02 -14.62
CA LEU A 11 6.69 26.73 -16.01
C LEU A 11 6.87 28.01 -16.84
N ALA A 12 5.93 28.94 -16.71
CA ALA A 12 5.98 30.21 -17.42
C ALA A 12 7.20 31.03 -16.99
N GLU A 13 7.45 31.18 -15.68
CA GLU A 13 8.62 31.90 -15.16
C GLU A 13 9.94 31.32 -15.68
N ALA A 14 10.09 30.00 -15.67
CA ALA A 14 11.28 29.34 -16.22
C ALA A 14 11.46 29.62 -17.73
N MET A 15 10.36 29.64 -18.48
CA MET A 15 10.39 29.99 -19.91
C MET A 15 10.83 31.44 -20.13
N PHE A 16 10.29 32.41 -19.38
CA PHE A 16 10.65 33.82 -19.53
C PHE A 16 12.12 34.09 -19.15
N ASP A 17 12.60 33.49 -18.07
CA ASP A 17 14.00 33.59 -17.64
C ASP A 17 14.96 33.07 -18.73
N LYS A 18 14.65 31.91 -19.32
CA LYS A 18 15.44 31.34 -20.43
C LYS A 18 15.47 32.20 -21.69
N LEU A 19 14.40 32.95 -21.94
CA LEU A 19 14.34 33.92 -23.05
C LEU A 19 15.13 35.21 -22.76
N GLY A 20 15.75 35.32 -21.59
CA GLY A 20 16.44 36.53 -21.14
C GLY A 20 15.46 37.70 -20.95
N LEU A 21 14.20 37.40 -20.67
CA LEU A 21 13.15 38.38 -20.44
C LEU A 21 13.08 38.71 -18.95
N PRO A 22 12.70 39.95 -18.59
CA PRO A 22 12.50 40.29 -17.20
C PRO A 22 11.37 39.46 -16.61
N LYS A 23 11.44 39.25 -15.29
CA LYS A 23 10.43 38.50 -14.54
C LYS A 23 9.01 39.01 -14.84
N THR A 24 8.11 38.08 -15.11
CA THR A 24 6.71 38.39 -15.35
C THR A 24 6.00 38.81 -14.09
N VAL A 25 5.03 39.70 -14.24
CA VAL A 25 4.28 40.24 -13.11
C VAL A 25 2.87 39.69 -13.15
N TYR A 26 2.44 39.10 -12.03
CA TYR A 26 1.09 38.62 -11.84
C TYR A 26 0.34 39.55 -10.90
N TYR A 27 -0.86 39.94 -11.29
CA TYR A 27 -1.80 40.67 -10.45
C TYR A 27 -3.02 39.81 -10.23
N VAL A 28 -3.32 39.46 -8.98
CA VAL A 28 -4.52 38.69 -8.62
C VAL A 28 -5.51 39.62 -7.95
N ARG A 29 -6.77 39.56 -8.36
CA ARG A 29 -7.87 40.33 -7.77
C ARG A 29 -9.01 39.39 -7.40
N LEU A 30 -9.50 39.53 -6.17
CA LEU A 30 -10.79 38.97 -5.74
C LEU A 30 -11.90 39.87 -6.30
N LEU A 31 -12.93 39.27 -6.88
CA LEU A 31 -14.08 39.99 -7.44
C LEU A 31 -15.20 40.10 -6.40
N GLU A 32 -15.98 41.18 -6.47
CA GLU A 32 -17.10 41.45 -5.55
C GLU A 32 -18.16 40.34 -5.57
N GLN A 33 -18.32 39.66 -6.71
CA GLN A 33 -19.27 38.56 -6.92
C GLN A 33 -18.72 37.19 -6.44
N GLY A 34 -17.55 37.18 -5.80
CA GLY A 34 -16.80 35.97 -5.51
C GLY A 34 -15.91 35.53 -6.68
N GLY A 35 -14.88 34.73 -6.37
CA GLY A 35 -13.91 34.25 -7.34
C GLY A 35 -12.76 35.22 -7.64
N TYR A 36 -11.75 34.70 -8.34
CA TYR A 36 -10.48 35.37 -8.56
C TYR A 36 -10.21 35.57 -10.04
N ARG A 37 -9.62 36.71 -10.40
CA ARG A 37 -9.10 36.96 -11.74
C ARG A 37 -7.64 37.37 -11.64
N SER A 38 -6.82 36.82 -12.52
CA SER A 38 -5.41 37.18 -12.62
C SER A 38 -5.10 37.89 -13.92
N GLN A 39 -4.17 38.82 -13.87
CA GLN A 39 -3.56 39.45 -15.02
C GLN A 39 -2.07 39.14 -15.01
N ILE A 40 -1.53 38.69 -16.15
CA ILE A 40 -0.09 38.55 -16.36
C ILE A 40 0.42 39.67 -17.27
N GLU A 41 1.55 40.26 -16.90
CA GLU A 41 2.29 41.23 -17.71
C GLU A 41 3.69 40.71 -18.07
N PHE A 42 4.02 40.72 -19.37
CA PHE A 42 5.30 40.21 -19.87
C PHE A 42 5.76 40.92 -21.16
N HIS A 43 7.07 40.89 -21.43
CA HIS A 43 7.60 41.29 -22.73
C HIS A 43 7.60 40.09 -23.69
N ARG A 44 7.27 40.33 -24.96
CA ARG A 44 7.18 39.25 -25.96
C ARG A 44 8.54 38.76 -26.42
N THR A 45 9.51 39.66 -26.50
CA THR A 45 10.85 39.36 -26.98
C THR A 45 11.85 40.30 -26.33
N LYS A 46 13.13 39.92 -26.36
CA LYS A 46 14.21 40.72 -25.80
C LYS A 46 14.37 42.04 -26.52
N GLU A 47 14.24 42.06 -27.84
CA GLU A 47 14.34 43.28 -28.65
C GLU A 47 13.26 44.30 -28.26
N ARG A 48 12.04 43.83 -27.95
CA ARG A 48 10.96 44.69 -27.45
C ARG A 48 11.20 45.17 -26.03
N TYR A 49 11.82 44.34 -25.19
CA TYR A 49 12.23 44.75 -23.86
C TYR A 49 13.32 45.84 -23.93
N ASP A 50 14.35 45.62 -24.73
CA ASP A 50 15.47 46.55 -24.94
C ASP A 50 14.98 47.88 -25.55
N ALA A 51 13.99 47.83 -26.45
CA ALA A 51 13.32 49.00 -27.00
C ALA A 51 12.34 49.68 -26.03
N SER A 52 12.26 49.23 -24.77
CA SER A 52 11.31 49.73 -23.75
C SER A 52 9.85 49.71 -24.22
N ALA A 53 9.50 48.73 -25.06
CA ALA A 53 8.15 48.61 -25.59
C ALA A 53 7.16 48.20 -24.47
N PRO A 54 5.88 48.59 -24.57
CA PRO A 54 4.87 48.23 -23.60
C PRO A 54 4.76 46.71 -23.39
N ARG A 55 4.56 46.31 -22.12
CA ARG A 55 4.29 44.92 -21.76
C ARG A 55 2.96 44.46 -22.35
N THR A 56 2.94 43.19 -22.75
CA THR A 56 1.70 42.50 -23.12
C THR A 56 0.97 42.10 -21.86
N LYS A 57 -0.34 42.34 -21.86
CA LYS A 57 -1.22 42.08 -20.71
C LYS A 57 -2.26 41.06 -21.14
N LEU A 58 -2.35 39.95 -20.41
CA LEU A 58 -3.38 38.94 -20.61
C LEU A 58 -4.11 38.70 -19.31
N PHE A 59 -5.40 38.39 -19.41
CA PHE A 59 -6.28 38.21 -18.27
C PHE A 59 -6.84 36.80 -18.25
N SER A 60 -6.82 36.16 -17.09
CA SER A 60 -7.52 34.90 -16.89
C SER A 60 -9.04 35.11 -16.98
N HIS A 61 -9.75 33.99 -17.10
CA HIS A 61 -11.16 33.91 -16.73
C HIS A 61 -11.29 33.97 -15.19
N ILE A 62 -12.53 33.98 -14.69
CA ILE A 62 -12.82 33.99 -13.25
C ILE A 62 -12.66 32.55 -12.72
N CYS A 63 -11.72 32.34 -11.79
CA CYS A 63 -11.44 31.04 -11.19
C CYS A 63 -11.84 30.98 -9.71
N VAL A 64 -11.95 29.77 -9.18
CA VAL A 64 -12.32 29.52 -7.78
C VAL A 64 -11.24 29.94 -6.78
N SER A 65 -9.96 29.94 -7.18
CA SER A 65 -8.83 30.36 -6.36
C SER A 65 -7.88 31.31 -7.09
N GLY A 66 -7.14 32.13 -6.34
CA GLY A 66 -6.14 33.04 -6.89
C GLY A 66 -5.01 32.29 -7.60
N GLU A 67 -4.62 31.15 -7.05
CA GLU A 67 -3.66 30.22 -7.62
C GLU A 67 -4.09 29.66 -8.98
N ALA A 68 -5.33 29.19 -9.09
CA ALA A 68 -5.88 28.71 -10.37
C ALA A 68 -5.98 29.85 -11.39
N ALA A 69 -6.34 31.06 -10.96
CA ALA A 69 -6.38 32.23 -11.82
C ALA A 69 -4.99 32.59 -12.38
N MET A 70 -3.94 32.54 -11.54
CA MET A 70 -2.56 32.78 -11.97
C MET A 70 -2.06 31.71 -12.95
N ASP A 71 -2.33 30.43 -12.68
CA ASP A 71 -1.95 29.34 -13.58
C ASP A 71 -2.65 29.48 -14.94
N HIS A 72 -3.92 29.87 -14.95
CA HIS A 72 -4.63 30.12 -16.19
C HIS A 72 -4.04 31.31 -16.95
N ALA A 73 -3.72 32.42 -16.27
CA ALA A 73 -3.04 33.56 -16.91
C ALA A 73 -1.66 33.17 -17.47
N ALA A 74 -0.90 32.36 -16.74
CA ALA A 74 0.38 31.80 -17.19
C ALA A 74 0.22 30.94 -18.45
N ASN A 75 -0.79 30.07 -18.48
CA ASN A 75 -1.11 29.24 -19.65
C ASN A 75 -1.46 30.09 -20.89
N LEU A 76 -2.25 31.16 -20.71
CA LEU A 76 -2.56 32.09 -21.80
C LEU A 76 -1.31 32.79 -22.34
N ALA A 77 -0.37 33.17 -21.47
CA ALA A 77 0.87 33.80 -21.90
C ALA A 77 1.78 32.85 -22.68
N ILE A 78 1.87 31.59 -22.24
CA ILE A 78 2.57 30.54 -22.98
C ILE A 78 1.96 30.37 -24.37
N GLY A 79 0.64 30.15 -24.46
CA GLY A 79 -0.05 29.99 -25.76
C GLY A 79 0.03 31.23 -26.66
N TYR A 80 0.05 32.44 -26.07
CA TYR A 80 0.24 33.68 -26.82
C TYR A 80 1.65 33.75 -27.44
N MET A 81 2.68 33.39 -26.68
CA MET A 81 4.06 33.37 -27.14
C MET A 81 4.27 32.33 -28.25
N GLU A 82 3.60 31.18 -28.15
CA GLU A 82 3.60 30.13 -29.17
C GLU A 82 2.96 30.59 -30.49
N SER A 83 1.81 31.28 -30.42
CA SER A 83 1.00 31.61 -31.60
C SER A 83 1.42 32.88 -32.35
N TYR A 84 1.66 33.98 -31.64
CA TYR A 84 1.91 35.30 -32.26
C TYR A 84 3.39 35.59 -32.52
N GLY A 85 4.30 34.86 -31.88
CA GLY A 85 5.74 35.09 -32.02
C GLY A 85 6.38 34.39 -33.22
N ARG A 86 5.80 33.27 -33.72
CA ARG A 86 6.47 32.27 -34.59
C ARG A 86 7.90 31.86 -34.18
N LYS A 87 8.42 32.34 -33.05
CA LYS A 87 9.48 31.70 -32.29
C LYS A 87 8.81 30.60 -31.45
N VAL A 88 8.24 29.61 -32.14
CA VAL A 88 8.16 28.28 -31.55
C VAL A 88 9.62 27.93 -31.34
N LEU A 89 10.01 27.88 -30.08
CA LEU A 89 11.35 27.52 -29.68
C LEU A 89 11.65 26.12 -30.23
N VAL A 90 12.28 26.04 -31.40
CA VAL A 90 12.92 24.81 -31.88
C VAL A 90 14.01 24.37 -30.87
N ASP A 91 14.47 25.30 -30.03
CA ASP A 91 15.41 25.08 -28.92
C ASP A 91 14.77 24.66 -27.58
N TYR A 92 13.43 24.66 -27.43
CA TYR A 92 12.81 24.25 -26.17
C TYR A 92 12.24 22.85 -26.32
N ASN A 93 12.68 21.97 -25.42
CA ASN A 93 12.07 20.68 -25.12
C ASN A 93 10.62 20.83 -24.58
N TYR A 94 9.84 21.84 -24.99
CA TYR A 94 8.47 22.08 -24.53
C TYR A 94 7.54 20.94 -24.92
N HIS A 95 7.61 20.47 -26.18
CA HIS A 95 6.86 19.30 -26.60
C HIS A 95 7.24 18.07 -25.79
N ARG A 96 8.54 17.90 -25.50
CA ARG A 96 9.04 16.84 -24.63
C ARG A 96 8.54 17.00 -23.18
N LEU A 97 8.50 18.22 -22.66
CA LEU A 97 8.00 18.51 -21.31
C LEU A 97 6.49 18.29 -21.20
N GLN A 98 5.73 18.63 -22.24
CA GLN A 98 4.30 18.37 -22.31
C GLN A 98 4.02 16.87 -22.41
N GLN A 99 4.84 16.13 -23.16
CA GLN A 99 4.82 14.67 -23.21
C GLN A 99 5.19 14.06 -21.84
N GLU A 100 6.22 14.57 -21.17
CA GLU A 100 6.63 14.14 -19.83
C GLU A 100 5.54 14.45 -18.79
N LYS A 101 4.86 15.60 -18.88
CA LYS A 101 3.69 15.93 -18.04
C LYS A 101 2.53 14.95 -18.24
N GLN A 102 2.22 14.59 -19.49
CA GLN A 102 1.19 13.60 -19.79
C GLN A 102 1.59 12.19 -19.33
N ALA A 103 2.87 11.82 -19.48
CA ALA A 103 3.39 10.56 -18.99
C ALA A 103 3.33 10.47 -17.46
N TYR A 104 3.67 11.57 -16.78
CA TYR A 104 3.55 11.69 -15.33
C TYR A 104 2.10 11.55 -14.86
N ALA A 105 1.14 12.20 -15.53
CA ALA A 105 -0.28 12.05 -15.20
C ALA A 105 -0.72 10.58 -15.29
N LYS A 106 -0.37 9.89 -16.38
CA LYS A 106 -0.66 8.45 -16.55
C LYS A 106 0.00 7.57 -15.49
N LEU A 107 1.24 7.88 -15.10
CA LEU A 107 1.93 7.17 -14.03
C LEU A 107 1.26 7.40 -12.67
N SER A 108 0.80 8.63 -12.42
CA SER A 108 0.06 8.99 -11.21
C SER A 108 -1.26 8.22 -11.12
N ASP A 109 -2.02 8.13 -12.22
CA ASP A 109 -3.27 7.37 -12.28
C ASP A 109 -3.03 5.88 -11.98
N ARG A 110 -2.03 5.29 -12.65
CA ARG A 110 -1.63 3.88 -12.42
C ARG A 110 -1.18 3.63 -10.98
N LEU A 111 -0.47 4.58 -10.37
CA LEU A 111 -0.03 4.48 -8.98
C LEU A 111 -1.23 4.52 -8.02
N SER A 112 -2.24 5.35 -8.33
CA SER A 112 -3.50 5.40 -7.57
C SER A 112 -4.24 4.06 -7.65
N GLU A 113 -4.44 3.54 -8.86
CA GLU A 113 -5.07 2.22 -9.08
C GLU A 113 -4.33 1.11 -8.33
N THR A 114 -3.00 1.07 -8.45
CA THR A 114 -2.16 0.08 -7.74
C THR A 114 -2.29 0.22 -6.22
N THR A 115 -2.39 1.45 -5.71
CA THR A 115 -2.57 1.70 -4.27
C THR A 115 -3.93 1.19 -3.78
N GLU A 116 -4.98 1.39 -4.57
CA GLU A 116 -6.32 0.86 -4.29
C GLU A 116 -6.32 -0.68 -4.28
N GLU A 117 -5.69 -1.32 -5.27
CA GLU A 117 -5.54 -2.78 -5.30
C GLU A 117 -4.77 -3.32 -4.08
N ILE A 118 -3.68 -2.67 -3.69
CA ILE A 118 -2.90 -3.05 -2.50
C ILE A 118 -3.76 -2.92 -1.24
N ASN A 119 -4.54 -1.84 -1.11
CA ASN A 119 -5.42 -1.65 0.03
C ASN A 119 -6.51 -2.72 0.09
N GLN A 120 -7.10 -3.09 -1.05
CA GLN A 120 -8.08 -4.20 -1.12
C GLN A 120 -7.43 -5.52 -0.71
N ARG A 121 -6.25 -5.86 -1.26
CA ARG A 121 -5.52 -7.08 -0.86
C ARG A 121 -5.19 -7.10 0.62
N ASN A 122 -4.77 -5.98 1.20
CA ASN A 122 -4.49 -5.88 2.63
C ASN A 122 -5.73 -6.11 3.49
N GLN A 123 -6.91 -5.66 3.05
CA GLN A 123 -8.17 -5.96 3.75
C GLN A 123 -8.49 -7.45 3.69
N THR A 124 -8.32 -8.10 2.53
CA THR A 124 -8.50 -9.54 2.38
C THR A 124 -7.55 -10.33 3.29
N ILE A 125 -6.27 -9.98 3.34
CA ILE A 125 -5.27 -10.62 4.21
C ILE A 125 -5.69 -10.51 5.68
N LYS A 126 -6.12 -9.33 6.13
CA LYS A 126 -6.60 -9.14 7.51
C LYS A 126 -7.80 -10.02 7.83
N GLN A 127 -8.74 -10.14 6.89
CA GLN A 127 -9.93 -10.97 7.08
C GLN A 127 -9.57 -12.44 7.17
N VAL A 128 -8.74 -12.94 6.26
CA VAL A 128 -8.26 -14.33 6.26
C VAL A 128 -7.47 -14.64 7.52
N THR A 129 -6.59 -13.74 7.94
CA THR A 129 -5.80 -13.91 9.17
C THR A 129 -6.71 -14.09 10.38
N ARG A 130 -7.77 -13.27 10.48
CA ARG A 130 -8.75 -13.38 11.57
C ARG A 130 -9.49 -14.71 11.54
N GLU A 131 -9.94 -15.14 10.37
CA GLU A 131 -10.64 -16.43 10.22
C GLU A 131 -9.72 -17.60 10.56
N ALA A 132 -8.48 -17.59 10.10
CA ALA A 132 -7.48 -18.61 10.45
C ALA A 132 -7.23 -18.66 11.97
N SER A 133 -7.15 -17.52 12.65
CA SER A 133 -7.04 -17.47 14.11
C SER A 133 -8.27 -18.06 14.80
N ASN A 134 -9.48 -17.82 14.29
CA ASN A 134 -10.70 -18.40 14.85
C ASN A 134 -10.70 -19.93 14.70
N TYR A 135 -10.31 -20.45 13.52
CA TYR A 135 -10.22 -21.89 13.30
C TYR A 135 -9.16 -22.55 14.19
N LEU A 136 -8.00 -21.91 14.37
CA LEU A 136 -6.97 -22.37 15.30
C LEU A 136 -7.50 -22.47 16.74
N GLU A 137 -8.27 -21.47 17.19
CA GLU A 137 -8.87 -21.48 18.53
C GLU A 137 -9.90 -22.61 18.67
N GLU A 138 -10.77 -22.82 17.69
CA GLU A 138 -11.74 -23.93 17.70
C GLU A 138 -11.04 -25.30 17.76
N VAL A 139 -9.95 -25.46 17.01
CA VAL A 139 -9.11 -26.67 17.04
C VAL A 139 -8.47 -26.87 18.41
N HIS A 140 -7.90 -25.81 19.00
CA HIS A 140 -7.32 -25.86 20.34
C HIS A 140 -8.33 -26.25 21.41
N VAL A 141 -9.52 -25.64 21.41
CA VAL A 141 -10.59 -25.94 22.37
C VAL A 141 -11.03 -27.40 22.28
N ALA A 142 -11.24 -27.91 21.07
CA ALA A 142 -11.62 -29.30 20.86
C ALA A 142 -10.49 -30.26 21.28
N SER A 143 -9.24 -29.96 20.94
CA SER A 143 -8.07 -30.76 21.32
C SER A 143 -7.91 -30.85 22.84
N ASN A 144 -8.02 -29.72 23.56
CA ASN A 144 -7.96 -29.67 25.02
C ASN A 144 -9.09 -30.46 25.68
N LYS A 145 -10.29 -30.43 25.09
CA LYS A 145 -11.43 -31.22 25.56
C LYS A 145 -11.17 -32.72 25.40
N ILE A 146 -10.58 -33.14 24.27
CA ILE A 146 -10.20 -34.54 24.04
C ILE A 146 -9.14 -34.98 25.05
N HIS A 147 -8.08 -34.18 25.26
CA HIS A 147 -7.04 -34.47 26.25
C HIS A 147 -7.61 -34.62 27.66
N THR A 148 -8.39 -33.63 28.12
CA THR A 148 -9.02 -33.70 29.46
C THR A 148 -9.89 -34.95 29.64
N LEU A 149 -10.65 -35.35 28.60
CA LEU A 149 -11.47 -36.55 28.64
C LEU A 149 -10.65 -37.84 28.63
N ALA A 150 -9.54 -37.86 27.88
CA ALA A 150 -8.62 -38.99 27.83
C ALA A 150 -7.87 -39.16 29.16
N ASP A 151 -7.34 -38.08 29.73
CA ASP A 151 -6.66 -38.07 31.03
C ASP A 151 -7.59 -38.57 32.13
N ALA A 152 -8.84 -38.08 32.16
CA ALA A 152 -9.84 -38.56 33.11
C ALA A 152 -10.11 -40.06 32.94
N ALA A 153 -10.23 -40.54 31.70
CA ALA A 153 -10.51 -41.94 31.39
C ALA A 153 -9.36 -42.89 31.76
N LEU A 154 -8.13 -42.41 31.70
CA LEU A 154 -6.90 -43.18 31.96
C LEU A 154 -6.44 -43.08 33.43
N ASP A 155 -7.03 -42.21 34.24
CA ASP A 155 -6.68 -42.04 35.66
C ASP A 155 -6.91 -43.35 36.45
N PRO A 156 -5.84 -44.04 36.90
CA PRO A 156 -5.94 -45.29 37.64
C PRO A 156 -6.57 -45.11 39.03
N ALA A 157 -6.56 -43.90 39.58
CA ALA A 157 -7.11 -43.58 40.90
C ALA A 157 -8.62 -43.24 40.86
N ALA A 158 -9.16 -42.89 39.69
CA ALA A 158 -10.52 -42.38 39.54
C ALA A 158 -11.62 -43.45 39.68
N GLY A 159 -11.28 -44.75 39.65
CA GLY A 159 -12.27 -45.83 39.83
C GLY A 159 -13.48 -45.69 38.90
N LEU A 160 -13.23 -45.44 37.61
CA LEU A 160 -14.29 -45.10 36.66
C LEU A 160 -15.21 -46.28 36.36
N SER A 161 -16.52 -46.04 36.46
CA SER A 161 -17.52 -47.01 36.01
C SER A 161 -17.45 -47.20 34.49
N LEU A 162 -17.74 -48.41 34.00
CA LEU A 162 -17.82 -48.72 32.56
C LEU A 162 -18.79 -47.78 31.81
N SER A 163 -19.87 -47.35 32.45
CA SER A 163 -20.81 -46.36 31.90
C SER A 163 -20.17 -44.98 31.69
N THR A 164 -19.35 -44.54 32.64
CA THR A 164 -18.66 -43.25 32.56
C THR A 164 -17.60 -43.28 31.45
N LEU A 165 -16.85 -44.38 31.33
CA LEU A 165 -15.88 -44.58 30.25
C LEU A 165 -16.56 -44.56 28.87
N LYS A 166 -17.67 -45.29 28.71
CA LYS A 166 -18.44 -45.32 27.47
C LYS A 166 -18.95 -43.93 27.08
N GLN A 167 -19.37 -43.12 28.07
CA GLN A 167 -19.82 -41.76 27.84
C GLN A 167 -18.67 -40.81 27.46
N ALA A 168 -17.49 -40.96 28.06
CA ALA A 168 -16.29 -40.21 27.68
C ALA A 168 -15.86 -40.50 26.23
N ILE A 169 -15.84 -41.78 25.84
CA ILE A 169 -15.52 -42.21 24.45
C ILE A 169 -16.49 -41.58 23.44
N LEU A 170 -17.80 -41.58 23.74
CA LEU A 170 -18.82 -40.94 22.90
C LEU A 170 -18.58 -39.42 22.78
N GLN A 171 -18.19 -38.75 23.86
CA GLN A 171 -17.90 -37.32 23.83
C GLN A 171 -16.62 -36.99 23.04
N ILE A 172 -15.59 -37.84 23.14
CA ILE A 172 -14.37 -37.74 22.33
C ILE A 172 -14.72 -37.91 20.84
N GLN A 173 -15.51 -38.93 20.49
CA GLN A 173 -15.93 -39.14 19.10
C GLN A 173 -16.69 -37.94 18.54
N ASN A 174 -17.64 -37.38 19.30
CA ASN A 174 -18.37 -36.19 18.88
C ASN A 174 -17.46 -34.97 18.70
N ALA A 175 -16.44 -34.81 19.56
CA ALA A 175 -15.46 -33.73 19.44
C ALA A 175 -14.58 -33.89 18.19
N ILE A 176 -14.16 -35.12 17.88
CA ILE A 176 -13.39 -35.43 16.65
C ILE A 176 -14.22 -35.12 15.40
N VAL A 177 -15.49 -35.52 15.37
CA VAL A 177 -16.39 -35.23 14.24
C VAL A 177 -16.57 -33.72 14.04
N ALA A 178 -16.75 -32.97 15.15
CA ALA A 178 -16.83 -31.52 15.08
C ALA A 178 -15.54 -30.90 14.53
N LEU A 179 -14.37 -31.37 14.99
CA LEU A 179 -13.06 -30.92 14.52
C LEU A 179 -12.87 -31.16 13.01
N GLN A 180 -13.26 -32.35 12.53
CA GLN A 180 -13.20 -32.70 11.12
C GLN A 180 -14.10 -31.78 10.28
N SER A 181 -15.31 -31.50 10.76
CA SER A 181 -16.24 -30.58 10.10
C SER A 181 -15.69 -29.15 10.04
N THR A 182 -15.14 -28.63 11.14
CA THR A 182 -14.51 -27.30 11.18
C THR A 182 -13.32 -27.22 10.24
N THR A 183 -12.45 -28.25 10.23
CA THR A 183 -11.26 -28.31 9.36
C THR A 183 -11.64 -28.33 7.89
N ALA A 184 -12.67 -29.11 7.51
CA ALA A 184 -13.19 -29.14 6.15
C ALA A 184 -13.78 -27.79 5.71
N ALA A 185 -14.55 -27.14 6.59
CA ALA A 185 -15.11 -25.81 6.31
C ALA A 185 -14.01 -24.75 6.14
N ALA A 186 -12.98 -24.78 6.97
CA ALA A 186 -11.82 -23.90 6.87
C ALA A 186 -11.09 -24.08 5.54
N ARG A 187 -10.86 -25.33 5.13
CA ARG A 187 -10.23 -25.66 3.83
C ARG A 187 -10.99 -25.08 2.65
N ILE A 188 -12.30 -25.34 2.58
CA ILE A 188 -13.16 -24.82 1.50
C ILE A 188 -13.09 -23.28 1.45
N SER A 189 -13.17 -22.63 2.61
CA SER A 189 -13.11 -21.16 2.68
C SER A 189 -11.76 -20.59 2.20
N LEU A 190 -10.65 -21.29 2.47
CA LEU A 190 -9.32 -20.89 2.00
C LEU A 190 -9.13 -21.12 0.49
N GLU A 191 -9.69 -22.21 -0.05
CA GLU A 191 -9.69 -22.50 -1.50
C GLU A 191 -10.54 -21.47 -2.27
N GLU A 192 -11.74 -21.12 -1.78
CA GLU A 192 -12.60 -20.08 -2.38
C GLU A 192 -11.91 -18.70 -2.43
N LYS A 193 -11.04 -18.42 -1.46
CA LYS A 193 -10.27 -17.17 -1.39
C LYS A 193 -8.98 -17.22 -2.21
N GLY A 194 -8.70 -18.33 -2.90
CA GLY A 194 -7.52 -18.52 -3.74
C GLY A 194 -6.21 -18.60 -2.96
N ILE A 195 -6.26 -18.98 -1.69
CA ILE A 195 -5.10 -19.02 -0.77
C ILE A 195 -4.47 -20.41 -0.74
N TYR A 196 -5.23 -21.43 -1.15
CA TYR A 196 -4.77 -22.79 -1.35
C TYR A 196 -5.11 -23.26 -2.77
N SER A 197 -4.13 -23.87 -3.44
CA SER A 197 -4.32 -24.69 -4.63
C SER A 197 -3.64 -26.02 -4.33
N GLU A 198 -4.37 -27.13 -4.51
CA GLU A 198 -3.95 -28.49 -4.14
C GLU A 198 -2.64 -28.96 -4.82
N ASP A 199 -2.15 -28.23 -5.82
CA ASP A 199 -1.01 -28.65 -6.64
C ASP A 199 0.35 -28.71 -5.90
N ASN A 200 0.47 -28.31 -4.64
CA ASN A 200 1.79 -28.18 -3.97
C ASN A 200 1.89 -28.60 -2.50
N VAL A 201 0.96 -29.37 -1.93
CA VAL A 201 1.13 -29.84 -0.54
C VAL A 201 1.33 -31.36 -0.52
N PRO A 202 2.54 -31.87 -0.22
CA PRO A 202 2.73 -33.29 0.07
C PRO A 202 1.83 -33.65 1.26
N GLU A 203 1.04 -34.72 1.12
CA GLU A 203 0.31 -35.27 2.27
C GLU A 203 1.31 -35.54 3.40
N PRO A 204 1.03 -35.10 4.64
CA PRO A 204 1.87 -35.45 5.76
C PRO A 204 1.83 -36.98 5.93
N VAL A 205 2.96 -37.62 5.66
CA VAL A 205 3.16 -39.03 5.95
C VAL A 205 3.17 -39.17 7.47
N TYR A 206 2.13 -39.77 8.01
CA TYR A 206 2.06 -40.16 9.40
C TYR A 206 3.04 -41.33 9.64
N ASP A 207 4.28 -41.01 10.00
CA ASP A 207 5.24 -41.99 10.54
C ASP A 207 4.98 -42.12 12.04
N GLY A 208 4.20 -43.13 12.42
CA GLY A 208 3.74 -43.39 13.79
C GLY A 208 4.86 -43.76 14.78
N LEU A 209 5.77 -42.83 15.07
CA LEU A 209 6.74 -42.95 16.14
C LEU A 209 6.43 -41.93 17.23
N SER A 210 5.90 -42.45 18.33
CA SER A 210 5.77 -41.79 19.62
C SER A 210 7.15 -41.46 20.17
N ASP A 211 7.32 -40.24 20.66
CA ASP A 211 8.44 -39.85 21.52
C ASP A 211 8.39 -40.67 22.82
N GLU A 212 9.04 -41.83 22.81
CA GLU A 212 9.48 -42.52 24.02
C GLU A 212 11.01 -42.44 24.10
N GLU A 213 11.46 -41.89 25.24
CA GLU A 213 12.78 -42.07 25.86
C GLU A 213 14.02 -41.48 25.17
N THR A 214 14.39 -40.26 25.57
CA THR A 214 15.81 -39.96 25.81
C THR A 214 15.98 -39.46 27.25
N ASN A 215 16.02 -40.45 28.14
CA ASN A 215 16.55 -40.32 29.48
C ASN A 215 18.08 -40.39 29.34
N GLU A 216 18.77 -39.24 29.25
CA GLU A 216 20.23 -39.21 29.33
C GLU A 216 20.70 -38.46 30.58
N ASP A 217 21.27 -39.27 31.48
CA ASP A 217 21.98 -38.95 32.71
C ASP A 217 22.96 -37.78 32.54
N TYR A 218 22.71 -36.67 33.23
CA TYR A 218 23.75 -35.71 33.59
C TYR A 218 24.43 -36.17 34.88
N HIS A 219 25.33 -37.15 34.77
CA HIS A 219 26.30 -37.42 35.81
C HIS A 219 27.60 -36.65 35.56
N GLN A 220 27.96 -35.90 36.60
CA GLN A 220 29.17 -35.12 36.79
C GLN A 220 30.41 -36.00 36.69
N ASP A 221 31.43 -35.54 35.96
CA ASP A 221 32.82 -35.76 36.31
C ASP A 221 33.55 -34.42 36.28
N MET A 222 33.78 -33.90 37.48
CA MET A 222 34.85 -32.97 37.79
C MET A 222 36.16 -33.74 37.73
N ASP A 223 37.17 -33.15 37.07
CA ASP A 223 38.58 -33.04 37.51
C ASP A 223 39.38 -32.49 36.32
N ASP A 224 39.74 -31.21 36.35
CA ASP A 224 41.07 -30.70 36.76
C ASP A 224 42.21 -31.19 35.86
N ASP A 225 42.71 -30.32 34.98
CA ASP A 225 44.09 -29.81 35.13
C ASP A 225 44.51 -28.75 34.10
N CYS A 226 45.06 -27.68 34.66
CA CYS A 226 45.94 -26.66 34.12
C CYS A 226 46.76 -27.00 32.86
N ALA A 227 46.84 -26.05 31.91
CA ALA A 227 48.12 -25.57 31.38
C ALA A 227 48.01 -24.24 30.62
N HIS A 228 48.72 -23.25 31.15
CA HIS A 228 49.14 -21.98 30.54
C HIS A 228 49.66 -22.11 29.10
N TYR A 229 49.54 -21.05 28.29
CA TYR A 229 50.70 -20.33 27.72
C TYR A 229 50.26 -18.95 27.14
N VAL A 230 50.79 -17.91 27.80
CA VAL A 230 51.21 -16.55 27.35
C VAL A 230 50.21 -15.67 26.60
#